data_AF-A0A2X1S4I2-F1
#
_entry.id   AF-A0A2X1S4I2-F1
#
_cell.length_a   1.000
_cell.length_b   1.000
_cell.length_c   1.000
_cell.angle_alpha   90.00
_cell.angle_beta   90.00
_cell.angle_gamma   90.00
#
_symmetry.space_group_name_H-M   'P 1'
#
loop_
_entity.id
_entity.type
_entity.pdbx_description
1 polymer ?
#
loop_
_entity_poly.entity_id
_entity_poly.type
_entity_poly.pdbx_seq_one_letter_code
_entity_poly.pdbx_strand_id
1 'polypeptide(L)'
;MSAAEMSALIGAIASPVLACVGVVVGHLLGHRAGLRQAEAAVADAEAHARQVVSADWKAFADSLQTRLAAVETRSAATETRLEAAEQRALAAEQRASSAETLYKAAVRYLRQIVAWFNQRWPGEQLPPPPDELAGVL
;
A
#
# COMPACT_ATOMS: atom_id res chain seq x y z
N MET A 1 57.96 44.68 -65.31
CA MET A 1 57.73 43.90 -64.07
C MET A 1 58.57 42.63 -64.17
N SER A 2 59.58 42.52 -63.32
CA SER A 2 60.49 41.36 -63.28
C SER A 2 59.76 40.11 -62.79
N ALA A 3 60.17 38.91 -63.21
CA ALA A 3 59.62 37.65 -62.70
C ALA A 3 59.64 37.57 -61.16
N ALA A 4 60.63 38.21 -60.53
CA ALA A 4 60.74 38.30 -59.07
C ALA A 4 59.65 39.18 -58.44
N GLU A 5 59.25 40.27 -59.08
CA GLU A 5 58.18 41.16 -58.59
C GLU A 5 56.80 40.49 -58.72
N MET A 6 56.59 39.72 -59.79
CA MET A 6 55.36 38.97 -60.02
C MET A 6 55.21 37.82 -59.01
N SER A 7 56.28 37.07 -58.71
CA SER A 7 56.28 36.06 -57.65
C SER A 7 56.09 36.67 -56.26
N ALA A 8 56.65 37.85 -55.97
CA ALA A 8 56.45 38.54 -54.70
C ALA A 8 54.98 38.99 -54.52
N LEU A 9 54.35 39.49 -55.59
CA LEU A 9 52.94 39.89 -55.57
C LEU A 9 52.00 38.68 -55.38
N ILE A 10 52.28 37.56 -56.06
CA ILE A 10 51.52 36.31 -55.91
C ILE A 10 51.68 35.75 -54.50
N GLY A 11 52.89 35.75 -53.94
CA GLY A 11 53.13 35.33 -52.56
C GLY A 11 52.41 36.22 -51.53
N ALA A 12 52.42 37.54 -51.75
CA ALA A 12 51.76 38.52 -50.88
C ALA A 12 50.22 38.39 -50.86
N ILE A 13 49.61 37.89 -51.93
CA ILE A 13 48.15 37.69 -52.03
C ILE A 13 47.76 36.26 -51.66
N ALA A 14 48.53 35.25 -52.08
CA ALA A 14 48.21 33.85 -51.86
C ALA A 14 48.26 33.46 -50.37
N SER A 15 49.22 34.00 -49.62
CA SER A 15 49.37 33.72 -48.19
C SER A 15 48.15 34.19 -47.35
N PRO A 16 47.68 35.45 -47.44
CA PRO A 16 46.50 35.88 -46.70
C PRO A 16 45.22 35.19 -47.19
N VAL A 17 45.07 34.88 -48.49
CA VAL A 17 43.91 34.15 -49.00
C VAL A 17 43.83 32.73 -48.42
N LEU A 18 44.96 32.01 -48.38
CA LEU A 18 45.01 30.66 -47.77
C LEU A 18 44.73 30.71 -46.27
N ALA A 19 45.23 31.73 -45.56
CA ALA A 19 44.93 31.94 -44.15
C ALA A 19 43.43 32.19 -43.91
N CYS A 20 42.80 33.03 -44.73
CA CYS A 20 41.35 33.27 -44.67
C CYS A 20 40.55 31.99 -44.93
N VAL A 21 40.93 31.20 -45.94
CA VAL A 21 40.28 29.90 -46.22
C VAL A 21 40.42 28.95 -45.04
N GLY A 22 41.60 28.86 -44.41
CA GLY A 22 41.82 28.05 -43.22
C GLY A 22 40.92 28.45 -42.05
N VAL A 23 40.75 29.75 -41.79
CA VAL A 23 39.85 30.26 -40.74
C VAL A 23 38.39 29.94 -41.04
N VAL A 24 37.92 30.15 -42.27
CA VAL A 24 36.54 29.85 -42.65
C VAL A 24 36.26 28.35 -42.56
N VAL A 25 37.16 27.50 -43.04
CA VAL A 25 37.02 26.04 -42.95
C VAL A 25 37.04 25.58 -41.49
N GLY A 26 37.96 26.10 -40.68
CA GLY A 26 38.01 25.81 -39.24
C GLY A 26 36.73 26.23 -38.52
N HIS A 27 36.18 27.40 -38.84
CA HIS A 27 34.91 27.88 -38.28
C HIS A 27 33.73 27.02 -38.71
N LEU A 28 33.63 26.63 -39.99
CA LEU A 28 32.55 25.76 -40.49
C LEU A 28 32.60 24.36 -39.88
N LEU A 29 33.79 23.78 -39.75
CA LEU A 29 33.97 22.48 -39.10
C LEU A 29 33.64 22.56 -37.61
N GLY A 30 34.11 23.59 -36.91
CA GLY A 30 33.78 23.84 -35.51
C GLY A 30 32.29 24.08 -35.29
N HIS A 31 31.63 24.84 -36.17
CA HIS A 31 30.19 25.09 -36.10
C HIS A 31 29.38 23.80 -36.31
N ARG A 32 29.75 22.97 -37.30
CA ARG A 32 29.10 21.67 -37.51
C ARG A 32 29.33 20.69 -36.35
N ALA A 33 30.53 20.65 -35.79
CA ALA A 33 30.84 19.83 -34.62
C ALA A 33 30.05 20.32 -33.40
N GLY A 34 29.94 21.63 -33.21
CA GLY A 34 29.14 22.24 -32.15
C GLY A 34 27.65 21.94 -32.27
N LEU A 35 27.08 21.99 -33.48
CA LEU A 35 25.68 21.60 -33.71
C LEU A 35 25.42 20.13 -33.37
N ARG A 36 26.31 19.22 -33.83
CA ARG A 36 26.19 17.79 -33.50
C ARG A 36 26.32 17.52 -32.00
N GLN A 37 27.22 18.23 -31.32
CA GLN A 37 27.39 18.14 -29.88
C GLN A 37 26.15 18.67 -29.13
N ALA A 38 25.55 19.76 -29.62
CA ALA A 38 24.32 20.30 -29.07
C ALA A 38 23.13 19.34 -29.27
N GLU A 39 22.98 18.75 -30.46
CA GLU A 39 21.96 17.73 -30.75
C GLU A 39 22.13 16.50 -29.84
N ALA A 40 23.36 16.01 -29.67
CA ALA A 40 23.65 14.91 -28.76
C ALA A 40 23.33 15.26 -27.31
N ALA A 41 23.69 16.47 -26.85
CA ALA A 41 23.38 16.93 -25.49
C ALA A 41 21.87 17.05 -25.25
N VAL A 42 21.09 17.49 -26.24
CA VAL A 42 19.62 17.52 -26.16
C VAL A 42 19.05 16.10 -26.08
N ALA A 43 19.51 15.18 -26.93
CA ALA A 43 19.07 13.79 -26.91
C ALA A 43 19.38 13.10 -25.57
N ASP A 44 20.57 13.34 -25.01
CA ASP A 44 20.97 12.83 -23.69
C ASP A 44 20.13 13.45 -22.58
N ALA A 45 19.85 14.75 -22.64
CA ALA A 45 18.99 15.42 -21.66
C ALA A 45 17.55 14.87 -21.69
N GLU A 46 16.99 14.63 -22.88
CA GLU A 46 15.68 13.99 -23.03
C GLU A 46 15.68 12.56 -22.51
N ALA A 47 16.70 11.76 -22.83
CA ALA A 47 16.83 10.40 -22.34
C ALA A 47 16.93 10.37 -20.82
N HIS A 48 17.72 11.27 -20.23
CA HIS A 48 17.86 11.42 -18.79
C HIS A 48 16.53 11.82 -18.14
N ALA A 49 15.82 12.81 -18.71
CA ALA A 49 14.50 13.21 -18.20
C ALA A 49 13.49 12.05 -18.21
N ARG A 50 13.46 11.25 -19.28
CA ARG A 50 12.61 10.05 -19.35
C ARG A 50 12.99 9.01 -18.29
N GLN A 51 14.29 8.81 -18.06
CA GLN A 51 14.77 7.88 -17.03
C GLN A 51 14.38 8.33 -15.62
N VAL A 52 14.53 9.61 -15.30
CA VAL A 52 14.12 10.19 -14.01
C VAL A 52 12.61 10.00 -13.78
N VAL A 53 11.78 10.36 -14.77
CA VAL A 53 10.33 10.17 -14.68
C VAL A 53 9.97 8.69 -14.49
N SER A 54 10.65 7.79 -15.20
CA SER A 54 10.41 6.35 -15.07
C SER A 54 10.82 5.82 -13.69
N ALA A 55 11.92 6.33 -13.13
CA ALA A 55 12.39 5.99 -11.79
C ALA A 55 11.40 6.48 -10.71
N ASP A 56 10.88 7.70 -10.85
CA ASP A 56 9.89 8.27 -9.94
C ASP A 56 8.59 7.45 -9.96
N TRP A 57 8.10 7.08 -11.15
CA TRP A 57 6.93 6.21 -11.28
C TRP A 57 7.13 4.84 -10.66
N LYS A 58 8.32 4.26 -10.83
CA LYS A 58 8.67 2.98 -10.19
C LYS A 58 8.65 3.11 -8.67
N ALA A 59 9.32 4.13 -8.13
CA ALA A 59 9.34 4.37 -6.68
C ALA A 59 7.92 4.58 -6.12
N PHE A 60 7.08 5.32 -6.83
CA PHE A 60 5.68 5.50 -6.48
C PHE A 60 4.92 4.18 -6.48
N ALA A 61 5.04 3.37 -7.54
CA ALA A 61 4.38 2.08 -7.67
C ALA A 61 4.82 1.09 -6.57
N ASP A 62 6.12 1.00 -6.29
CA ASP A 62 6.69 0.17 -5.22
C ASP A 62 6.15 0.61 -3.84
N SER A 63 6.00 1.93 -3.63
CA SER A 63 5.42 2.47 -2.39
C SER A 63 3.94 2.10 -2.24
N LEU A 64 3.17 2.13 -3.32
CA LEU A 64 1.76 1.72 -3.32
C LEU A 64 1.62 0.22 -3.07
N GLN A 65 2.44 -0.60 -3.71
CA GLN A 65 2.44 -2.04 -3.51
C GLN A 65 2.71 -2.41 -2.04
N THR A 66 3.69 -1.75 -1.42
CA THR A 66 4.00 -1.93 0.00
C THR A 66 2.82 -1.55 0.91
N ARG A 67 2.17 -0.41 0.62
CA ARG A 67 1.01 0.05 1.39
C ARG A 67 -0.19 -0.88 1.22
N LEU A 68 -0.42 -1.40 0.01
CA LEU A 68 -1.50 -2.36 -0.26
C LEU A 68 -1.28 -3.65 0.51
N ALA A 69 -0.07 -4.23 0.46
CA ALA A 69 0.26 -5.43 1.22
C ALA A 69 0.05 -5.24 2.75
N ALA A 70 0.38 -4.06 3.27
CA ALA A 70 0.14 -3.72 4.67
C ALA A 70 -1.37 -3.61 5.00
N VAL A 71 -2.18 -3.07 4.08
CA VAL A 71 -3.64 -2.99 4.22
C VAL A 71 -4.26 -4.39 4.17
N GLU A 72 -3.85 -5.25 3.23
CA GLU A 72 -4.31 -6.63 3.11
C GLU A 72 -4.05 -7.41 4.41
N THR A 73 -2.83 -7.31 4.95
CA THR A 73 -2.46 -7.96 6.21
C THR A 73 -3.34 -7.50 7.37
N ARG A 74 -3.63 -6.19 7.45
CA ARG A 74 -4.51 -5.62 8.48
C ARG A 74 -5.96 -6.03 8.30
N SER A 75 -6.44 -6.18 7.06
CA SER A 75 -7.79 -6.66 6.76
C SER A 75 -7.96 -8.09 7.26
N ALA A 76 -7.04 -8.99 6.87
CA ALA A 76 -7.06 -10.38 7.30
C ALA A 76 -7.04 -10.52 8.83
N ALA A 77 -6.17 -9.76 9.51
CA ALA A 77 -6.13 -9.75 10.98
C ALA A 77 -7.44 -9.23 11.61
N THR A 78 -8.12 -8.28 10.96
CA THR A 78 -9.41 -7.74 11.43
C THR A 78 -10.53 -8.77 11.25
N GLU A 79 -10.56 -9.46 10.12
CA GLU A 79 -11.52 -10.55 9.84
C GLU A 79 -11.40 -11.67 10.88
N THR A 80 -10.18 -12.14 11.18
CA THR A 80 -9.97 -13.16 12.23
C THR A 80 -10.46 -12.68 13.60
N ARG A 81 -10.24 -11.40 13.95
CA ARG A 81 -10.71 -10.84 15.23
C ARG A 81 -12.23 -10.71 15.28
N LEU A 82 -12.86 -10.41 14.16
CA LEU A 82 -14.31 -10.33 14.03
C LEU A 82 -14.93 -11.71 14.22
N GLU A 83 -14.44 -12.72 13.53
CA GLU A 83 -14.91 -14.11 13.67
C GLU A 83 -14.79 -14.60 15.12
N ALA A 84 -13.65 -14.34 15.77
CA ALA A 84 -13.46 -14.68 17.19
C ALA A 84 -14.37 -13.88 18.13
N ALA A 85 -14.81 -12.67 17.74
CA ALA A 85 -15.79 -11.90 18.50
C ALA A 85 -17.21 -12.45 18.34
N GLU A 86 -17.59 -12.84 17.12
CA GLU A 86 -18.88 -13.47 16.81
C GLU A 86 -19.04 -14.80 17.57
N GLN A 87 -18.01 -15.66 17.57
CA GLN A 87 -18.03 -16.92 18.32
C GLN A 87 -18.22 -16.68 19.84
N ARG A 88 -17.56 -15.66 20.41
CA ARG A 88 -17.73 -15.29 21.82
C ARG A 88 -19.12 -14.74 22.12
N ALA A 89 -19.70 -13.98 21.20
CA ALA A 89 -21.06 -13.47 21.32
C ALA A 89 -22.07 -14.62 21.32
N LEU A 90 -21.97 -15.56 20.37
CA LEU A 90 -22.82 -16.76 20.31
C LEU A 90 -22.72 -17.60 21.60
N ALA A 91 -21.50 -17.84 22.10
CA ALA A 91 -21.30 -18.56 23.35
C ALA A 91 -21.86 -17.80 24.58
N ALA A 92 -21.88 -16.46 24.55
CA ALA A 92 -22.52 -15.66 25.59
C ALA A 92 -24.04 -15.73 25.53
N GLU A 93 -24.63 -15.66 24.33
CA GLU A 93 -26.08 -15.81 24.11
C GLU A 93 -26.56 -17.19 24.56
N GLN A 94 -25.83 -18.25 24.23
CA GLN A 94 -26.15 -19.61 24.68
C GLN A 94 -26.14 -19.71 26.20
N ARG A 95 -25.12 -19.16 26.87
CA ARG A 95 -25.04 -19.14 28.34
C ARG A 95 -26.18 -18.34 28.96
N ALA A 96 -26.54 -17.20 28.38
CA ALA A 96 -27.65 -16.38 28.84
C ALA A 96 -29.00 -17.13 28.70
N SER A 97 -29.23 -17.79 27.57
CA SER A 97 -30.43 -18.60 27.32
C SER A 97 -30.56 -19.77 28.30
N SER A 98 -29.46 -20.49 28.56
CA SER A 98 -29.43 -21.55 29.57
C SER A 98 -29.71 -21.01 30.97
N ALA A 99 -29.09 -19.89 31.35
CA ALA A 99 -29.34 -19.25 32.64
C ALA A 99 -30.79 -18.79 32.80
N GLU A 100 -31.40 -18.23 31.76
CA GLU A 100 -32.81 -17.83 31.78
C GLU A 100 -33.74 -19.04 31.96
N THR A 101 -33.43 -20.15 31.30
CA THR A 101 -34.19 -21.41 31.43
C THR A 101 -34.12 -21.93 32.87
N LEU A 102 -32.92 -22.00 33.46
CA LEU A 102 -32.72 -22.41 34.85
C LEU A 102 -33.42 -21.47 35.83
N TYR A 103 -33.34 -20.16 35.61
CA TYR A 103 -34.03 -19.17 36.44
C TYR A 103 -35.54 -19.38 36.42
N LYS A 104 -36.14 -19.58 35.24
CA LYS A 104 -37.57 -19.87 35.10
C LYS A 104 -37.97 -21.17 35.83
N ALA A 105 -37.16 -22.22 35.73
CA ALA A 105 -37.38 -23.48 36.45
C ALA A 105 -37.32 -23.28 37.97
N ALA A 106 -36.30 -22.57 38.47
CA ALA A 106 -36.14 -22.26 39.88
C ALA A 106 -37.32 -21.46 40.44
N VAL A 107 -37.76 -20.41 39.75
CA VAL A 107 -38.92 -19.61 40.16
C VAL A 107 -40.20 -20.44 40.18
N ARG A 108 -40.40 -21.33 39.19
CA ARG A 108 -41.55 -22.24 39.16
C ARG A 108 -41.53 -23.19 40.35
N TYR A 109 -40.38 -23.81 40.64
CA TYR A 109 -40.23 -24.74 41.74
C TYR A 109 -40.43 -24.06 43.11
N LEU A 110 -39.89 -22.85 43.31
CA LEU A 110 -40.12 -22.07 44.52
C LEU A 110 -41.61 -21.79 44.75
N ARG A 111 -42.34 -21.40 43.71
CA ARG A 111 -43.81 -21.22 43.81
C ARG A 111 -44.52 -22.51 44.17
N GLN A 112 -44.10 -23.65 43.62
CA GLN A 112 -44.64 -24.96 43.95
C GLN A 112 -44.39 -25.32 45.42
N ILE A 113 -43.18 -25.09 45.93
CA ILE A 113 -42.84 -25.31 47.35
C ILE A 113 -43.72 -24.45 48.26
N VAL A 114 -43.86 -23.16 47.96
CA VAL A 114 -44.70 -22.25 48.75
C VAL A 114 -46.16 -22.72 48.76
N ALA A 115 -46.70 -23.13 47.61
CA ALA A 115 -48.06 -23.65 47.54
C ALA A 115 -48.22 -24.97 48.32
N TRP A 116 -47.24 -25.86 48.22
CA TRP A 116 -47.21 -27.12 48.98
C TRP A 116 -47.18 -26.87 50.49
N PHE A 117 -46.30 -25.98 50.96
CA PHE A 117 -46.15 -25.64 52.37
C PHE A 117 -47.46 -25.12 52.98
N ASN A 118 -48.22 -24.32 52.23
CA ASN A 118 -49.51 -23.80 52.68
C ASN A 118 -50.62 -24.87 52.76
N GLN A 119 -50.51 -25.99 52.05
CA GLN A 119 -51.59 -26.98 51.91
C GLN A 119 -51.34 -28.31 52.63
N ARG A 120 -50.09 -28.75 52.71
CA ARG A 120 -49.71 -30.14 53.06
C ARG A 120 -48.72 -30.23 54.21
N TRP A 121 -48.33 -29.09 54.78
CA TRP A 121 -47.53 -29.05 55.99
C TRP A 121 -48.43 -29.10 57.25
N PRO A 122 -48.05 -29.83 58.32
CA PRO A 122 -46.90 -30.73 58.46
C PRO A 122 -47.26 -32.21 58.19
N GLY A 123 -46.38 -32.96 57.52
CA GLY A 123 -46.43 -34.43 57.49
C GLY A 123 -46.09 -35.12 56.16
N GLU A 124 -46.27 -34.44 55.03
CA GLU A 124 -45.93 -34.99 53.70
C GLU A 124 -44.47 -34.69 53.31
N GLN A 125 -43.94 -35.46 52.35
CA GLN A 125 -42.58 -35.28 51.83
C GLN A 125 -42.51 -34.10 50.85
N LEU A 126 -41.45 -33.30 50.91
CA LEU A 126 -41.24 -32.15 50.02
C LEU A 126 -41.17 -32.62 48.55
N PRO A 127 -41.85 -31.96 47.60
CA PRO A 127 -41.73 -32.31 46.18
C PRO A 127 -40.27 -32.20 45.71
N PRO A 128 -39.77 -33.18 44.93
CA PRO A 128 -38.39 -33.14 44.43
C PRO A 128 -38.18 -31.97 43.46
N PRO A 129 -36.94 -31.45 43.35
CA PRO A 129 -36.61 -30.43 42.36
C PRO A 129 -36.82 -30.94 40.94
N PRO A 130 -37.23 -30.09 39.98
CA PRO A 130 -37.30 -30.42 38.58
C PRO A 130 -35.95 -30.89 38.03
N ASP A 131 -35.98 -31.79 37.04
CA ASP A 131 -34.78 -32.36 36.41
C ASP A 131 -33.83 -31.28 35.86
N GLU A 132 -34.38 -30.15 35.40
CA GLU A 132 -33.57 -29.03 34.89
C GLU A 132 -32.68 -28.40 35.98
N LEU A 133 -33.08 -28.49 37.26
CA LEU A 133 -32.31 -27.99 38.40
C LEU A 133 -31.48 -29.09 39.08
N ALA A 134 -31.86 -30.36 38.92
CA ALA A 134 -31.22 -31.50 39.58
C ALA A 134 -29.76 -31.70 39.18
N GLY A 135 -29.33 -31.19 38.02
CA GLY A 135 -27.93 -31.20 37.57
C GLY A 135 -27.11 -29.96 37.91
N VAL A 136 -27.70 -28.97 38.59
CA VAL A 136 -27.07 -27.66 38.91
C VAL A 136 -26.90 -27.45 40.43
N LEU A 137 -27.69 -28.13 41.24
CA LEU A 137 -27.61 -28.16 42.71
C LEU A 137 -26.60 -29.20 43.20
#